data_AF-B4VK90-F1
#
_entry.id   AF-B4VK90-F1
#
_cell.length_a   1.000
_cell.length_b   1.000
_cell.length_c   1.000
_cell.angle_alpha   90.00
_cell.angle_beta   90.00
_cell.angle_gamma   90.00
#
_symmetry.space_group_name_H-M   'P 1'
#
loop_
_entity.id
_entity.type
_entity.pdbx_description
1 polymer ?
#
loop_
_entity_poly.entity_id
_entity_poly.type
_entity_poly.pdbx_seq_one_letter_code
_entity_poly.pdbx_strand_id
1 'polypeptide(L)'
;MQPIIPMTQPFILSPRYRLDDDSPWLEGIDPSRHYWITINGDPDIQVAIPGLTVLSLKEWKQILWRFRSLQPGDRMELRRIANTSTIQCISANCYAIATTINGAAVWHLFDQEALESLLMTAHPDWLCAPRDIELGRQLLARSWEQVAA
;
A
#
# COMPACT_ATOMS: atom_id res chain seq x y z
N MET A 1 -15.22 -16.19 -37.29
CA MET A 1 -14.30 -15.16 -36.76
C MET A 1 -15.10 -14.25 -35.85
N GLN A 2 -14.95 -14.39 -34.53
CA GLN A 2 -15.50 -13.43 -33.57
C GLN A 2 -14.49 -12.28 -33.40
N PRO A 3 -14.93 -11.02 -33.31
CA PRO A 3 -14.03 -9.90 -33.08
C PRO A 3 -13.47 -9.97 -31.66
N ILE A 4 -12.14 -9.91 -31.54
CA ILE A 4 -11.46 -9.71 -30.26
C ILE A 4 -11.69 -8.24 -29.89
N ILE A 5 -12.69 -7.99 -29.05
CA ILE A 5 -12.83 -6.69 -28.39
C ILE A 5 -11.65 -6.61 -27.41
N PRO A 6 -10.72 -5.65 -27.52
CA PRO A 6 -9.76 -5.44 -26.45
C PRO A 6 -10.58 -5.09 -25.21
N MET A 7 -10.61 -5.99 -24.23
CA MET A 7 -11.15 -5.68 -22.91
C MET A 7 -10.19 -4.67 -22.29
N THR A 8 -10.41 -3.38 -22.57
CA THR A 8 -9.83 -2.30 -21.79
C THR A 8 -10.41 -2.43 -20.40
N GLN A 9 -9.67 -3.12 -19.52
CA GLN A 9 -10.03 -3.22 -18.12
C GLN A 9 -10.18 -1.79 -17.57
N PRO A 10 -11.31 -1.47 -16.93
CA PRO A 10 -11.50 -0.15 -16.33
C PRO A 10 -10.39 0.11 -15.31
N PHE A 11 -9.75 1.27 -15.46
CA PHE A 11 -8.67 1.71 -14.59
C PHE A 11 -9.28 2.41 -13.37
N ILE A 12 -9.18 1.77 -12.21
CA ILE A 12 -9.73 2.33 -10.97
C ILE A 12 -8.65 3.11 -10.24
N LEU A 13 -8.80 4.42 -10.26
CA LEU A 13 -8.01 5.37 -9.48
C LEU A 13 -8.69 5.60 -8.14
N SER A 14 -8.01 5.26 -7.05
CA SER A 14 -8.38 5.78 -5.73
C SER A 14 -7.90 7.24 -5.60
N PRO A 15 -8.60 8.11 -4.82
CA PRO A 15 -8.12 9.44 -4.47
C PRO A 15 -6.67 9.43 -4.00
N ARG A 16 -5.98 10.53 -4.28
CA ARG A 16 -4.61 10.73 -3.82
C ARG A 16 -4.63 10.99 -2.33
N TYR A 17 -4.15 10.03 -1.57
CA TYR A 17 -4.05 10.05 -0.11
C TYR A 17 -3.00 11.06 0.36
N ARG A 18 -3.40 11.95 1.27
CA ARG A 18 -2.54 12.97 1.89
C ARG A 18 -2.73 12.98 3.41
N LEU A 19 -1.71 13.37 4.16
CA LEU A 19 -1.80 13.38 5.63
C LEU A 19 -2.68 14.51 6.17
N ASP A 20 -2.87 15.58 5.39
CA ASP A 20 -3.69 16.73 5.70
C ASP A 20 -5.15 16.58 5.22
N ASP A 21 -5.56 15.40 4.74
CA ASP A 21 -6.93 15.17 4.30
C ASP A 21 -7.92 15.20 5.48
N ASP A 22 -9.06 15.86 5.28
CA ASP A 22 -10.14 15.96 6.28
C ASP A 22 -10.81 14.59 6.57
N SER A 23 -10.69 13.64 5.64
CA SER A 23 -11.24 12.28 5.76
C SER A 23 -10.11 11.29 6.06
N PRO A 24 -10.16 10.55 7.20
CA PRO A 24 -9.11 9.61 7.56
C PRO A 24 -9.17 8.39 6.62
N TRP A 25 -8.25 8.35 5.67
CA TRP A 25 -8.07 7.21 4.77
C TRP A 25 -7.22 6.10 5.39
N LEU A 26 -6.36 6.42 6.36
CA LEU A 26 -5.52 5.46 7.07
C LEU A 26 -6.20 5.05 8.37
N GLU A 27 -6.57 3.78 8.46
CA GLU A 27 -7.14 3.19 9.67
C GLU A 27 -6.05 2.85 10.68
N GLY A 28 -4.96 2.24 10.21
CA GLY A 28 -3.84 1.85 11.05
C GLY A 28 -2.78 1.03 10.33
N ILE A 29 -1.78 0.60 11.07
CA ILE A 29 -0.69 -0.22 10.55
C ILE A 29 -0.53 -1.45 11.44
N ASP A 30 -0.79 -2.62 10.88
CA ASP A 30 -0.79 -3.85 11.65
C ASP A 30 0.63 -4.30 12.06
N PRO A 31 0.77 -5.30 12.96
CA PRO A 31 2.08 -5.76 13.42
C PRO A 31 3.00 -6.26 12.30
N SER A 32 2.42 -6.77 11.21
CA SER A 32 3.14 -7.23 10.02
C SER A 32 3.43 -6.11 9.02
N ARG A 33 3.11 -4.84 9.34
CA ARG A 33 3.31 -3.68 8.47
C ARG A 33 2.46 -3.74 7.20
N HIS A 34 1.20 -4.19 7.26
CA HIS A 34 0.25 -3.79 6.23
C HIS A 34 -0.35 -2.43 6.58
N TYR A 35 -0.52 -1.59 5.55
CA TYR A 35 -1.18 -0.30 5.66
C TYR A 35 -2.67 -0.53 5.40
N TRP A 36 -3.49 -0.32 6.42
CA TRP A 36 -4.93 -0.50 6.33
C TRP A 36 -5.57 0.80 5.90
N ILE A 37 -6.09 0.80 4.68
CA ILE A 37 -6.63 2.01 4.07
C ILE A 37 -8.08 1.81 3.64
N THR A 38 -8.88 2.86 3.81
CA THR A 38 -10.21 2.96 3.23
C THR A 38 -10.11 3.49 1.80
N ILE A 39 -10.93 2.94 0.91
CA ILE A 39 -10.92 3.31 -0.50
C ILE A 39 -11.99 4.36 -0.71
N ASN A 40 -11.65 5.46 -1.38
CA ASN A 40 -12.56 6.56 -1.63
C ASN A 40 -13.22 7.16 -0.37
N GLY A 41 -12.60 7.00 0.81
CA GLY A 41 -13.19 7.41 2.09
C GLY A 41 -14.37 6.56 2.54
N ASP A 42 -14.65 5.44 1.88
CA ASP A 42 -15.69 4.49 2.26
C ASP A 42 -15.17 3.57 3.38
N PRO A 43 -15.70 3.65 4.61
CA PRO A 43 -15.24 2.83 5.72
C PRO A 43 -15.57 1.34 5.54
N ASP A 44 -16.54 1.00 4.69
CA ASP A 44 -16.93 -0.39 4.45
C ASP A 44 -15.99 -1.08 3.44
N ILE A 45 -15.17 -0.30 2.73
CA ILE A 45 -14.22 -0.79 1.72
C ILE A 45 -12.79 -0.54 2.19
N GLN A 46 -12.23 -1.55 2.86
CA GLN A 46 -10.86 -1.52 3.37
C GLN A 46 -9.94 -2.47 2.61
N VAL A 47 -8.69 -2.05 2.40
CA VAL A 47 -7.63 -2.90 1.85
C VAL A 47 -6.38 -2.82 2.71
N ALA A 48 -5.75 -3.98 2.91
CA ALA A 48 -4.46 -4.10 3.56
C ALA A 48 -3.36 -4.11 2.49
N ILE A 49 -2.66 -2.99 2.31
CA ILE A 49 -1.54 -2.90 1.37
C ILE A 49 -0.27 -3.43 2.05
N PRO A 50 0.47 -4.38 1.43
CA PRO A 50 1.75 -4.81 1.96
C PRO A 50 2.75 -3.65 2.01
N GLY A 51 3.11 -3.24 3.23
CA GLY A 51 4.09 -2.19 3.48
C GLY A 51 5.54 -2.67 3.42
N LEU A 52 6.49 -1.80 3.75
CA LEU A 52 7.90 -2.17 3.76
C LEU A 52 8.27 -2.96 5.01
N THR A 53 9.08 -4.01 4.84
CA THR A 53 9.77 -4.71 5.93
C THR A 53 11.26 -4.69 5.66
N VAL A 54 12.07 -4.46 6.69
CA VAL A 54 13.54 -4.40 6.60
C VAL A 54 14.15 -5.24 7.70
N LEU A 55 15.34 -5.78 7.43
CA LEU A 55 16.12 -6.59 8.37
C LEU A 55 17.10 -5.73 9.17
N SER A 56 17.36 -4.49 8.75
CA SER A 56 18.31 -3.61 9.44
C SER A 56 18.01 -2.12 9.23
N LEU A 57 18.52 -1.30 10.15
CA LEU A 57 18.49 0.17 10.03
C LEU A 57 19.21 0.66 8.77
N LYS A 58 20.29 -0.01 8.36
CA LYS A 58 21.06 0.35 7.16
C LYS A 58 20.21 0.18 5.89
N GLU A 59 19.54 -0.97 5.78
CA GLU A 59 18.62 -1.26 4.68
C GLU A 59 17.48 -0.24 4.63
N TRP A 60 16.87 0.04 5.78
CA TRP A 60 15.83 1.06 5.88
C TRP A 60 16.27 2.43 5.36
N LYS A 61 17.43 2.92 5.78
CA LYS A 61 17.99 4.21 5.30
C LYS A 61 18.24 4.19 3.79
N GLN A 62 18.79 3.09 3.26
CA GLN A 62 19.05 2.95 1.83
C GLN A 62 17.75 2.98 1.01
N ILE A 63 16.71 2.33 1.49
CA ILE A 63 15.39 2.33 0.83
C ILE A 63 14.77 3.72 0.86
N LEU A 64 14.82 4.43 1.99
CA LEU A 64 14.31 5.80 2.07
C LEU A 64 15.09 6.77 1.16
N TRP A 65 16.42 6.64 1.08
CA TRP A 65 17.20 7.44 0.12
C TRP A 65 16.82 7.12 -1.32
N ARG A 66 16.64 5.83 -1.65
CA ARG A 66 16.20 5.43 -2.97
C ARG A 66 14.82 6.01 -3.31
N PHE A 67 13.87 5.92 -2.38
CA PHE A 67 12.54 6.52 -2.52
C PHE A 67 12.61 8.02 -2.84
N ARG A 68 13.36 8.79 -2.03
CA ARG A 68 13.54 10.23 -2.22
C ARG A 68 14.26 10.61 -3.51
N SER A 69 14.98 9.67 -4.14
CA SER A 69 15.68 9.89 -5.41
C SER A 69 14.84 9.58 -6.65
N LEU A 70 13.67 8.95 -6.49
CA LEU A 70 12.83 8.52 -7.63
C LEU A 70 12.42 9.71 -8.51
N GLN A 71 12.63 9.57 -9.81
CA GLN A 71 12.15 10.49 -10.82
C GLN A 71 10.84 9.99 -11.45
N PRO A 72 10.02 10.86 -12.05
CA PRO A 72 8.85 10.44 -12.81
C PRO A 72 9.17 9.33 -13.82
N GLY A 73 8.43 8.23 -13.77
CA GLY A 73 8.65 7.02 -14.55
C GLY A 73 9.46 5.93 -13.83
N ASP A 74 10.17 6.26 -12.75
CA ASP A 74 10.92 5.28 -11.98
C ASP A 74 10.00 4.36 -11.16
N ARG A 75 10.57 3.20 -10.80
CA ARG A 75 9.93 2.21 -9.94
C ARG A 75 10.87 1.70 -8.84
N MET A 76 10.28 1.38 -7.70
CA MET A 76 10.97 0.78 -6.56
C MET A 76 10.17 -0.42 -6.04
N GLU A 77 10.83 -1.56 -5.92
CA GLU A 77 10.24 -2.75 -5.31
C GLU A 77 10.36 -2.68 -3.78
N LEU A 78 9.25 -3.00 -3.12
CA LEU A 78 9.17 -3.31 -1.70
C LEU A 78 9.12 -4.83 -1.58
N ARG A 79 10.20 -5.43 -1.08
CA ARG A 79 10.30 -6.89 -0.93
C ARG A 79 9.90 -7.31 0.46
N ARG A 80 9.03 -8.32 0.53
CA ARG A 80 8.64 -9.02 1.76
C ARG A 80 8.90 -10.51 1.53
N ILE A 81 8.85 -11.30 2.62
CA ILE A 81 9.11 -12.74 2.54
C ILE A 81 8.08 -13.45 1.63
N ALA A 82 6.81 -13.06 1.72
CA ALA A 82 5.71 -13.73 1.03
C ALA A 82 5.31 -13.06 -0.30
N ASN A 83 5.65 -11.80 -0.52
CA ASN A 83 5.21 -11.03 -1.68
C ASN A 83 6.13 -9.84 -1.98
N THR A 84 5.93 -9.24 -3.16
CA THR A 84 6.58 -8.01 -3.58
C THR A 84 5.50 -7.00 -3.94
N SER A 85 5.67 -5.76 -3.46
CA SER A 85 4.89 -4.61 -3.88
C SER A 85 5.77 -3.66 -4.68
N THR A 86 5.19 -2.84 -5.56
CA THR A 86 5.96 -1.87 -6.37
C THR A 86 5.40 -0.48 -6.14
N ILE A 87 6.28 0.45 -5.78
CA ILE A 87 6.02 1.88 -5.82
C ILE A 87 6.40 2.37 -7.21
N GLN A 88 5.49 3.08 -7.87
CA GLN A 88 5.76 3.77 -9.13
C GLN A 88 5.70 5.29 -8.93
N CYS A 89 6.73 6.00 -9.36
CA CYS A 89 6.70 7.47 -9.39
C CYS A 89 5.98 7.91 -10.66
N ILE A 90 4.76 8.40 -10.53
CA ILE A 90 3.92 8.81 -11.68
C ILE A 90 4.35 10.18 -12.17
N SER A 91 4.54 11.10 -11.22
CA SER A 91 4.99 12.46 -11.46
C SER A 91 5.60 13.04 -10.18
N ALA A 92 6.09 14.28 -10.25
CA ALA A 92 6.57 14.97 -9.06
C ALA A 92 5.49 14.97 -7.97
N ASN A 93 5.86 14.47 -6.78
CA ASN A 93 4.97 14.35 -5.62
C ASN A 93 3.78 13.37 -5.82
N CYS A 94 3.76 12.50 -6.84
CA CYS A 94 2.66 11.55 -7.07
C CYS A 94 3.19 10.13 -7.24
N TYR A 95 2.84 9.26 -6.30
CA TYR A 95 3.30 7.88 -6.27
C TYR A 95 2.13 6.91 -6.27
N ALA A 96 2.28 5.78 -6.94
CA ALA A 96 1.27 4.73 -6.99
C ALA A 96 1.77 3.43 -6.37
N ILE A 97 0.90 2.74 -5.64
CA ILE A 97 1.04 1.33 -5.29
C ILE A 97 -0.12 0.57 -5.93
N ALA A 98 0.21 -0.44 -6.74
CA ALA A 98 -0.78 -1.29 -7.38
C ALA A 98 -1.22 -2.44 -6.45
N THR A 99 -2.51 -2.69 -6.39
CA THR A 99 -3.13 -3.80 -5.66
C THR A 99 -4.20 -4.47 -6.51
N THR A 100 -4.81 -5.53 -5.98
CA THR A 100 -5.97 -6.18 -6.60
C THR A 100 -7.09 -6.29 -5.57
N ILE A 101 -8.26 -5.76 -5.91
CA ILE A 101 -9.46 -5.78 -5.06
C ILE A 101 -10.59 -6.39 -5.87
N ASN A 102 -11.19 -7.47 -5.37
CA ASN A 102 -12.25 -8.21 -6.06
C ASN A 102 -11.92 -8.57 -7.53
N GLY A 103 -10.65 -8.91 -7.80
CA GLY A 103 -10.15 -9.24 -9.14
C GLY A 103 -9.89 -8.04 -10.06
N ALA A 104 -10.14 -6.81 -9.62
CA ALA A 104 -9.83 -5.59 -10.36
C ALA A 104 -8.48 -5.00 -9.92
N ALA A 105 -7.68 -4.55 -10.88
CA ALA A 105 -6.45 -3.82 -10.60
C ALA A 105 -6.78 -2.40 -10.10
N VAL A 106 -6.22 -2.02 -8.95
CA VAL A 106 -6.45 -0.72 -8.33
C VAL A 106 -5.11 -0.05 -8.05
N TRP A 107 -5.03 1.25 -8.34
CA TRP A 107 -3.85 2.05 -8.02
C TRP A 107 -4.18 3.01 -6.88
N HIS A 108 -3.45 2.84 -5.79
CA HIS A 108 -3.52 3.72 -4.63
C HIS A 108 -2.50 4.83 -4.81
N LEU A 109 -2.98 6.06 -4.93
CA LEU A 109 -2.14 7.23 -5.16
C LEU A 109 -1.80 7.89 -3.83
N PHE A 110 -0.55 8.29 -3.66
CA PHE A 110 -0.06 8.98 -2.48
C PHE A 110 0.72 10.22 -2.91
N ASP A 111 0.68 11.26 -2.08
CA ASP A 111 1.74 12.24 -2.13
C ASP A 111 3.04 11.73 -1.48
N GLN A 112 4.13 12.49 -1.64
CA GLN A 112 5.42 12.11 -1.10
C GLN A 112 5.37 11.99 0.42
N GLU A 113 4.72 12.95 1.09
CA GLU A 113 4.70 13.03 2.55
C GLU A 113 3.95 11.83 3.16
N ALA A 114 2.79 11.49 2.60
CA ALA A 114 2.00 10.34 3.01
C ALA A 114 2.77 9.04 2.81
N LEU A 115 3.31 8.80 1.60
CA LEU A 115 4.02 7.55 1.33
C LEU A 115 5.33 7.44 2.11
N GLU A 116 6.07 8.54 2.28
CA GLU A 116 7.27 8.55 3.10
C GLU A 116 6.95 8.22 4.56
N SER A 117 5.88 8.81 5.11
CA SER A 117 5.43 8.52 6.48
C SER A 117 5.05 7.06 6.68
N LEU A 118 4.41 6.44 5.69
CA LEU A 118 4.17 4.99 5.70
C LEU A 118 5.49 4.21 5.69
N LEU A 119 6.44 4.56 4.83
CA LEU A 119 7.76 3.89 4.77
C LEU A 119 8.59 4.08 6.05
N MET A 120 8.40 5.18 6.78
CA MET A 120 9.05 5.40 8.09
C MET A 120 8.65 4.33 9.11
N THR A 121 7.46 3.73 8.99
CA THR A 121 7.00 2.67 9.91
C THR A 121 7.75 1.35 9.77
N ALA A 122 8.53 1.19 8.70
CA ALA A 122 9.45 0.07 8.55
C ALA A 122 10.69 0.18 9.43
N HIS A 123 10.90 1.29 10.15
CA HIS A 123 12.02 1.42 11.08
C HIS A 123 12.03 0.26 12.09
N PRO A 124 13.20 -0.36 12.40
CA PRO A 124 13.28 -1.50 13.31
C PRO A 124 12.68 -1.24 14.70
N ASP A 125 12.84 -0.01 15.20
CA ASP A 125 12.30 0.39 16.52
C ASP A 125 10.84 0.87 16.48
N TRP A 126 10.18 0.86 15.31
CA TRP A 126 8.76 1.20 15.24
C TRP A 126 7.92 0.15 15.96
N LEU A 127 7.00 0.63 16.80
CA LEU A 127 6.07 -0.19 17.55
C LEU A 127 4.65 0.01 17.02
N CYS A 128 3.96 -1.11 16.80
CA CYS A 128 2.55 -1.09 16.43
C CYS A 128 1.72 -0.51 17.57
N ALA A 129 0.79 0.39 17.24
CA ALA A 129 -0.13 0.92 18.23
C ALA A 129 -0.99 -0.22 18.79
N PRO A 130 -1.28 -0.27 20.10
CA PRO A 130 -2.07 -1.36 20.68
C PRO A 130 -3.43 -1.58 20.02
N ARG A 131 -4.07 -0.49 19.54
CA ARG A 131 -5.35 -0.53 18.82
C ARG A 131 -5.25 -1.20 17.43
N ASP A 132 -4.07 -1.18 16.80
CA ASP A 132 -3.87 -1.69 15.43
C ASP A 132 -3.54 -3.19 15.41
N ILE A 133 -3.35 -3.82 16.58
CA ILE A 133 -3.11 -5.26 16.70
C ILE A 133 -4.28 -6.07 16.13
N GLU A 134 -5.51 -5.59 16.31
CA GLU A 134 -6.71 -6.27 15.84
C GLU A 134 -6.78 -6.33 14.31
N LEU A 135 -6.21 -5.33 13.61
CA LEU A 135 -6.14 -5.33 12.14
C LEU A 135 -5.38 -6.57 11.63
N GLY A 136 -4.28 -6.94 12.29
CA GLY A 136 -3.54 -8.16 11.95
C GLY A 136 -4.36 -9.44 12.13
N ARG A 137 -5.23 -9.49 13.14
CA ARG A 137 -6.15 -10.63 13.35
C ARG A 137 -7.23 -10.70 12.27
N GLN A 138 -7.76 -9.55 11.87
CA GLN A 138 -8.73 -9.47 10.77
C GLN A 138 -8.14 -9.99 9.45
N LEU A 139 -6.86 -9.68 9.15
CA LEU A 139 -6.21 -10.21 7.94
C LEU A 139 -6.16 -11.73 7.94
N LEU A 140 -5.76 -12.31 9.08
CA LEU A 140 -5.67 -13.76 9.24
C LEU A 140 -7.04 -14.42 9.07
N ALA A 141 -8.09 -13.87 9.70
CA ALA A 141 -9.46 -14.34 9.54
C ALA A 141 -9.91 -14.33 8.07
N ARG A 142 -9.72 -13.20 7.36
CA ARG A 142 -10.06 -13.07 5.92
C ARG A 142 -9.33 -14.10 5.07
N SER A 143 -8.06 -14.38 5.37
CA SER A 143 -7.28 -15.37 4.62
C SER A 143 -7.76 -16.81 4.83
N TRP A 144 -8.29 -17.14 6.01
CA TRP A 144 -8.85 -18.47 6.29
C TRP A 144 -10.21 -18.67 5.64
N GLU A 145 -11.06 -17.64 5.60
CA GLU A 145 -12.34 -17.68 4.88
C GLU A 145 -12.13 -17.92 3.39
N GLN A 146 -11.12 -17.30 2.78
CA GLN A 146 -10.76 -17.50 1.38
C GLN A 146 -10.24 -18.91 1.06
N VAL A 147 -9.63 -19.61 2.04
CA VAL A 147 -9.18 -21.00 1.87
C VAL A 147 -10.35 -21.99 2.00
N ALA A 148 -11.44 -21.60 2.68
CA ALA A 148 -12.60 -22.45 2.91
C ALA A 148 -13.69 -22.35 1.81
N ALA A 149 -13.61 -21.34 0.93
CA ALA A 149 -14.53 -21.12 -0.20
C ALA A 149 -13.99 -21.69 -1.51
#